data_AF-A0A7C1DQM1-F1
#
_entry.id   AF-A0A7C1DQM1-F1
#
_cell.length_a   1.000
_cell.length_b   1.000
_cell.length_c   1.000
_cell.angle_alpha   90.00
_cell.angle_beta   90.00
_cell.angle_gamma   90.00
#
_symmetry.space_group_name_H-M   'P 1'
#
loop_
_entity.id
_entity.type
_entity.pdbx_description
1 polymer ?
#
loop_
_entity_poly.entity_id
_entity_poly.type
_entity_poly.pdbx_seq_one_letter_code
_entity_poly.pdbx_strand_id
1 'polypeptide(L)'
;MRKKIKETPTISLYLHFPFCESKCPYCAFYSIRPGKRDMEEYLSSLVLEIDLLEKEMEGFPPVKTIYIGGGTPTLASSAIWGNLVGILENRFNFLPGAEATVEANPGSMTQEQIKIWKDWRISRV
;
A
#
# COMPACT_ATOMS: atom_id res chain seq x y z
N MET A 1 26.87 -6.44 -32.00
CA MET A 1 25.68 -7.17 -31.51
C MET A 1 25.34 -6.67 -30.11
N ARG A 2 24.26 -5.88 -29.94
CA ARG A 2 23.78 -5.50 -28.59
C ARG A 2 23.17 -6.74 -27.94
N LYS A 3 23.77 -7.24 -26.84
CA LYS A 3 23.15 -8.27 -25.98
C LYS A 3 21.80 -7.71 -25.52
N LYS A 4 20.69 -8.31 -25.98
CA LYS A 4 19.39 -8.09 -25.34
C LYS A 4 19.49 -8.63 -23.92
N ILE A 5 19.55 -7.75 -22.94
CA ILE A 5 19.41 -8.11 -21.53
C ILE A 5 17.99 -8.66 -21.41
N LYS A 6 17.84 -9.95 -21.05
CA LYS A 6 16.54 -10.49 -20.64
C LYS A 6 16.25 -9.88 -19.28
N GLU A 7 15.43 -8.83 -19.23
CA GLU A 7 14.92 -8.32 -17.96
C GLU A 7 13.97 -9.36 -17.36
N THR A 8 14.19 -9.69 -16.09
CA THR A 8 13.22 -10.48 -15.31
C THR A 8 11.92 -9.70 -15.24
N PRO A 9 10.75 -10.31 -15.52
CA PRO A 9 9.47 -9.61 -15.42
C PRO A 9 9.27 -9.11 -13.99
N THR A 10 8.79 -7.87 -13.84
CA THR A 10 8.48 -7.21 -12.57
C THR A 10 7.07 -6.67 -12.59
N ILE A 11 6.46 -6.51 -11.41
CA ILE A 11 5.14 -5.88 -11.27
C ILE A 11 5.22 -4.53 -10.54
N SER A 12 4.14 -3.77 -10.67
CA SER A 12 3.88 -2.56 -9.89
C SER A 12 2.55 -2.73 -9.15
N LEU A 13 2.53 -2.35 -7.88
CA LEU A 13 1.36 -2.50 -7.02
C LEU A 13 0.66 -1.15 -6.84
N TYR A 14 -0.68 -1.17 -6.91
CA TYR A 14 -1.51 -0.08 -6.42
C TYR A 14 -2.38 -0.62 -5.29
N LEU A 15 -2.27 -0.02 -4.11
CA LEU A 15 -3.12 -0.33 -2.98
C LEU A 15 -4.10 0.84 -2.77
N HIS A 16 -5.37 0.56 -3.03
CA HIS A 16 -6.44 1.50 -2.76
C HIS A 16 -6.82 1.47 -1.28
N PHE A 17 -6.57 2.56 -0.55
CA PHE A 17 -6.93 2.73 0.85
C PHE A 17 -8.23 3.57 0.96
N PRO A 18 -9.41 2.96 1.14
CA PRO A 18 -10.69 3.61 0.85
C PRO A 18 -11.21 4.49 2.00
N PHE A 19 -10.40 4.88 2.98
CA PHE A 19 -10.91 5.54 4.18
C PHE A 19 -10.58 7.03 4.24
N CYS A 20 -11.58 7.86 4.52
CA CYS A 20 -11.43 9.29 4.78
C CYS A 20 -12.21 9.68 6.05
N GLU A 21 -11.78 10.74 6.75
CA GLU A 21 -12.55 11.25 7.89
C GLU A 21 -13.95 11.73 7.46
N SER A 22 -14.02 12.36 6.30
CA SER A 22 -15.26 12.76 5.62
C SER A 22 -15.06 12.82 4.11
N LYS A 23 -16.16 12.80 3.35
CA LYS A 23 -16.13 12.91 1.90
C LYS A 23 -16.09 14.39 1.50
N CYS A 24 -14.98 14.84 0.93
CA CYS A 24 -14.87 16.21 0.42
C CYS A 24 -15.79 16.42 -0.81
N PRO A 25 -16.48 17.56 -0.95
CA PRO A 25 -17.40 17.80 -2.08
C PRO A 25 -16.75 17.75 -3.46
N TYR A 26 -15.46 18.04 -3.53
CA TYR A 26 -14.67 18.02 -4.76
C TYR A 26 -13.97 16.68 -5.03
N CYS A 27 -14.01 15.73 -4.10
CA CYS A 27 -13.23 14.50 -4.19
C CYS A 27 -13.92 13.47 -5.10
N ALA A 28 -13.28 13.13 -6.21
CA ALA A 28 -13.76 12.12 -7.17
C ALA A 28 -13.35 10.67 -6.82
N PHE A 29 -12.43 10.47 -5.88
CA PHE A 29 -11.96 9.13 -5.50
C PHE A 29 -12.98 8.36 -4.69
N TYR A 30 -13.04 7.03 -4.82
CA TYR A 30 -13.84 6.24 -3.89
C TYR A 30 -13.26 6.38 -2.48
N SER A 31 -14.10 6.73 -1.51
CA SER A 31 -13.71 6.81 -0.10
C SER A 31 -14.94 6.75 0.79
N ILE A 32 -14.82 6.09 1.93
CA ILE A 32 -15.85 5.93 2.95
C ILE A 32 -15.33 6.38 4.32
N ARG A 33 -16.25 6.76 5.20
CA ARG A 33 -15.89 7.03 6.60
C ARG A 33 -15.76 5.70 7.33
N PRO A 34 -14.60 5.39 7.94
CA PRO A 34 -14.41 4.13 8.63
C PRO A 34 -15.26 4.04 9.90
N GLY A 35 -15.88 2.88 10.13
CA GLY A 35 -16.31 2.41 11.42
C GLY A 35 -15.15 1.96 12.31
N LYS A 36 -15.46 1.47 13.52
CA LYS A 36 -14.45 1.13 14.54
C LYS A 36 -13.51 -0.02 14.17
N ARG A 37 -13.94 -0.92 13.28
CA ARG A 37 -13.22 -2.15 12.93
C ARG A 37 -12.94 -2.29 11.44
N ASP A 38 -13.40 -1.32 10.64
CA ASP A 38 -13.40 -1.43 9.19
C ASP A 38 -11.99 -1.50 8.62
N MET A 39 -11.00 -0.85 9.26
CA MET A 39 -9.61 -0.91 8.81
C MET A 39 -8.98 -2.28 9.09
N GLU A 40 -9.25 -2.88 10.25
CA GLU A 40 -8.80 -4.23 10.59
C GLU A 40 -9.46 -5.28 9.68
N GLU A 41 -10.76 -5.13 9.43
CA GLU A 41 -11.51 -5.99 8.52
C GLU A 41 -11.01 -5.82 7.08
N TYR A 42 -10.73 -4.58 6.65
CA TYR A 42 -10.09 -4.29 5.36
C TYR A 42 -8.74 -4.98 5.21
N LEU A 43 -7.87 -4.93 6.22
CA LEU A 43 -6.59 -5.65 6.17
C LEU A 43 -6.79 -7.17 6.08
N SER A 44 -7.79 -7.70 6.77
CA SER A 44 -8.13 -9.13 6.70
C SER A 44 -8.63 -9.52 5.32
N SER A 45 -9.47 -8.68 4.69
CA SER A 45 -9.94 -8.85 3.32
C SER A 45 -8.82 -8.68 2.29
N LEU A 46 -7.89 -7.74 2.50
CA LEU A 46 -6.73 -7.52 1.64
C LEU A 46 -5.85 -8.77 1.57
N VAL A 47 -5.65 -9.44 2.70
CA VAL A 47 -4.91 -10.71 2.76
C VAL A 47 -5.59 -11.78 1.88
N LEU A 48 -6.92 -11.90 1.96
CA LEU A 48 -7.69 -12.84 1.13
C LEU A 48 -7.60 -12.49 -0.36
N GLU A 49 -7.68 -11.20 -0.70
CA GLU A 49 -7.54 -10.73 -2.09
C GLU A 49 -6.16 -11.07 -2.65
N ILE A 50 -5.10 -10.83 -1.88
CA ILE A 50 -3.72 -11.17 -2.27
C ILE A 50 -3.59 -12.68 -2.50
N ASP A 51 -4.17 -13.53 -1.65
CA ASP A 51 -4.10 -14.99 -1.81
C ASP A 51 -4.80 -15.47 -3.09
N LEU A 52 -5.93 -14.85 -3.43
CA LEU A 52 -6.65 -15.16 -4.67
C LEU A 52 -5.83 -14.75 -5.90
N LEU A 53 -5.24 -13.55 -5.87
CA LEU A 53 -4.39 -13.05 -6.95
C LEU A 53 -3.11 -13.88 -7.10
N GLU A 54 -2.47 -14.26 -6.00
CA GLU A 54 -1.26 -15.09 -6.02
C GLU A 54 -1.54 -16.44 -6.70
N LYS A 55 -2.68 -17.06 -6.36
CA LYS A 55 -3.11 -18.31 -6.97
C LYS A 55 -3.39 -18.16 -8.47
N GLU A 56 -4.04 -17.08 -8.88
CA GLU A 56 -4.35 -16.82 -10.29
C GLU A 56 -3.08 -16.54 -11.11
N MET A 57 -2.09 -15.88 -10.51
CA MET A 57 -0.82 -15.52 -11.16
C MET A 57 0.26 -16.60 -11.08
N GLU A 58 0.02 -17.70 -10.37
CA GLU A 58 1.02 -18.73 -10.04
C GLU A 58 2.25 -18.15 -9.31
N GLY A 59 1.99 -17.19 -8.41
CA GLY A 59 3.00 -16.43 -7.67
C GLY A 59 3.29 -15.05 -8.28
N PHE A 60 3.71 -14.11 -7.43
CA PHE A 60 4.03 -12.75 -7.89
C PHE A 60 5.47 -12.62 -8.38
N PRO A 61 5.70 -11.97 -9.54
CA PRO A 61 7.02 -11.48 -9.89
C PRO A 61 7.51 -10.42 -8.88
N PRO A 62 8.82 -10.13 -8.83
CA PRO A 62 9.34 -9.09 -7.94
C PRO A 62 8.68 -7.73 -8.17
N VAL A 63 8.41 -7.02 -7.07
CA VAL A 63 7.77 -5.71 -7.07
C VAL A 63 8.82 -4.63 -7.27
N LYS A 64 8.64 -3.81 -8.29
CA LYS A 64 9.50 -2.65 -8.58
C LYS A 64 8.96 -1.36 -7.97
N THR A 65 7.64 -1.21 -7.89
CA THR A 65 7.00 -0.03 -7.30
C THR A 65 5.72 -0.38 -6.55
N ILE A 66 5.40 0.39 -5.52
CA ILE A 66 4.09 0.37 -4.86
C ILE A 66 3.59 1.81 -4.65
N TYR A 67 2.31 2.02 -4.92
CA TYR A 67 1.61 3.27 -4.62
C TYR A 67 0.43 2.99 -3.70
N ILE A 68 0.37 3.69 -2.56
CA ILE A 68 -0.68 3.56 -1.54
C ILE A 68 -1.48 4.88 -1.52
N GLY A 69 -2.73 4.85 -1.95
CA GLY A 69 -3.54 6.07 -2.06
C GLY A 69 -5.04 5.82 -2.19
N GLY A 70 -5.80 6.84 -2.57
CA GLY A 70 -7.25 6.76 -2.77
C GLY A 70 -8.01 7.66 -1.80
N GLY A 71 -8.29 7.14 -0.61
CA GLY A 71 -8.83 7.93 0.50
C GLY A 71 -7.73 8.75 1.18
N THR A 72 -7.51 8.51 2.46
CA THR A 72 -6.50 9.19 3.27
C THR A 72 -5.68 8.14 4.04
N PRO A 73 -4.58 7.62 3.49
CA PRO A 73 -3.72 6.64 4.17
C PRO A 73 -3.21 7.11 5.54
N THR A 74 -3.00 8.42 5.70
CA THR A 74 -2.64 9.06 6.98
C THR A 74 -3.73 9.00 8.05
N LEU A 75 -4.95 8.57 7.73
CA LEU A 75 -6.01 8.37 8.73
C LEU A 75 -5.78 7.09 9.56
N ALA A 76 -5.05 6.11 9.02
CA ALA A 76 -4.75 4.85 9.70
C ALA A 76 -3.87 5.07 10.92
N SER A 77 -4.16 4.40 12.03
CA SER A 77 -3.25 4.41 13.19
C SER A 77 -1.90 3.77 12.85
N SER A 78 -0.88 4.06 13.66
CA SER A 78 0.44 3.40 13.55
C SER A 78 0.35 1.87 13.65
N ALA A 79 -0.62 1.34 14.43
CA ALA A 79 -0.87 -0.10 14.52
C ALA A 79 -1.38 -0.68 13.20
N ILE A 80 -2.34 0.00 12.53
CA ILE A 80 -2.83 -0.40 11.21
C ILE A 80 -1.70 -0.35 10.18
N TRP A 81 -0.88 0.70 10.21
CA TRP A 81 0.29 0.81 9.34
C TRP A 81 1.32 -0.31 9.56
N GLY A 82 1.64 -0.63 10.82
CA GLY A 82 2.53 -1.73 11.15
C GLY A 82 2.01 -3.07 10.62
N ASN A 83 0.71 -3.34 10.77
CA ASN A 83 0.08 -4.54 10.23
C ASN A 83 0.11 -4.58 8.70
N LEU A 84 -0.22 -3.47 8.05
CA LEU A 84 -0.18 -3.36 6.59
C LEU A 84 1.22 -3.64 6.04
N VAL A 85 2.25 -2.99 6.60
CA VAL A 85 3.64 -3.21 6.22
C VAL A 85 4.05 -4.67 6.41
N GLY A 86 3.67 -5.27 7.55
CA GLY A 86 3.91 -6.68 7.81
C GLY A 86 3.25 -7.60 6.77
N ILE A 87 2.01 -7.32 6.36
CA ILE A 87 1.32 -8.06 5.30
C ILE A 87 2.09 -7.94 3.98
N LEU A 88 2.47 -6.72 3.59
CA LEU A 88 3.14 -6.46 2.32
C LEU A 88 4.51 -7.14 2.23
N GLU A 89 5.32 -7.09 3.29
CA GLU A 89 6.62 -7.76 3.33
C GLU A 89 6.51 -9.29 3.31
N ASN A 90 5.47 -9.84 3.96
CA ASN A 90 5.27 -11.28 3.99
C ASN A 90 4.73 -11.84 2.67
N ARG A 91 4.03 -11.02 1.88
CA ARG A 91 3.33 -11.45 0.66
C ARG A 91 4.05 -11.10 -0.64
N PHE A 92 4.92 -10.09 -0.64
CA PHE A 92 5.56 -9.62 -1.86
C PHE A 92 7.08 -9.55 -1.72
N ASN A 93 7.76 -9.95 -2.80
CA ASN A 93 9.20 -9.77 -2.91
C ASN A 93 9.52 -8.42 -3.56
N PHE A 94 9.90 -7.42 -2.77
CA PHE A 94 10.29 -6.12 -3.29
C PHE A 94 11.76 -6.09 -3.71
N LEU A 95 12.03 -5.55 -4.90
CA LEU A 95 13.39 -5.39 -5.38
C LEU A 95 14.17 -4.38 -4.53
N PRO A 96 15.51 -4.52 -4.44
CA PRO A 96 16.36 -3.47 -3.88
C PRO A 96 16.12 -2.14 -4.59
N GLY A 97 15.80 -1.11 -3.80
CA GLY A 97 15.48 0.22 -4.34
C GLY A 97 14.09 0.35 -4.98
N ALA A 98 13.17 -0.60 -4.72
CA ALA A 98 11.77 -0.44 -5.13
C ALA A 98 11.20 0.89 -4.59
N GLU A 99 10.54 1.64 -5.46
CA GLU A 99 9.88 2.89 -5.06
C GLU A 99 8.60 2.56 -4.28
N ALA A 100 8.42 3.18 -3.11
CA ALA A 100 7.18 3.12 -2.38
C ALA A 100 6.66 4.53 -2.13
N THR A 101 5.48 4.81 -2.67
CA THR A 101 4.80 6.10 -2.58
C THR A 101 3.55 5.97 -1.74
N VAL A 102 3.27 6.97 -0.89
CA VAL A 102 2.03 7.05 -0.11
C VAL A 102 1.40 8.43 -0.25
N GLU A 103 0.08 8.50 -0.44
CA GLU A 103 -0.64 9.77 -0.33
C GLU A 103 -0.80 10.18 1.14
N ALA A 104 -0.56 11.45 1.43
CA ALA A 104 -0.74 12.01 2.77
C ALA A 104 -1.66 13.22 2.78
N ASN A 105 -2.54 13.28 3.78
CA ASN A 105 -3.19 14.52 4.16
C ASN A 105 -2.33 15.17 5.26
N PRO A 106 -1.82 16.40 5.04
CA PRO A 106 -0.96 17.09 6.01
C PRO A 106 -1.58 17.26 7.40
N GLY A 107 -2.92 17.30 7.49
CA GLY A 107 -3.65 17.50 8.75
C GLY A 107 -3.76 16.25 9.63
N SER A 108 -3.58 15.05 9.08
CA SER A 108 -3.73 13.77 9.80
C SER A 108 -2.42 12.99 9.96
N MET A 109 -1.30 13.51 9.48
CA MET A 109 -0.01 12.84 9.53
C MET A 109 0.62 12.92 10.94
N THR A 110 1.15 11.80 11.44
CA THR A 110 1.82 11.73 12.74
C THR A 110 3.28 11.29 12.63
N GLN A 111 4.11 11.63 13.63
CA GLN A 111 5.52 11.24 13.67
C GLN A 111 5.71 9.72 13.72
N GLU A 112 4.82 9.01 14.41
CA GLU A 112 4.87 7.55 14.54
C GLU A 112 4.64 6.87 13.19
N GLN A 113 3.70 7.37 12.39
CA GLN A 113 3.46 6.88 11.02
C GLN A 113 4.68 7.12 10.14
N ILE A 114 5.24 8.34 10.17
CA ILE A 114 6.43 8.71 9.39
C ILE A 114 7.62 7.81 9.75
N LYS A 115 7.77 7.48 11.04
CA LYS A 115 8.81 6.56 11.48
C LYS A 115 8.62 5.17 10.85
N ILE A 116 7.41 4.62 10.88
CA ILE A 116 7.10 3.33 10.24
C ILE A 116 7.40 3.38 8.73
N TRP A 117 6.97 4.45 8.06
CA TRP A 117 7.18 4.65 6.63
C TRP A 117 8.66 4.67 6.25
N LYS A 118 9.45 5.41 7.02
CA LYS A 118 10.91 5.52 6.84
C LYS A 118 11.63 4.21 7.16
N ASP A 119 11.24 3.52 8.22
CA ASP A 119 11.82 2.24 8.64
C ASP A 119 11.53 1.12 7.64
N TRP A 120 10.41 1.21 6.90
CA TRP A 120 10.03 0.24 5.87
C TRP A 120 10.72 0.50 4.53
N ARG A 121 10.23 1.46 3.74
CA ARG A 121 10.79 1.88 2.42
C ARG A 121 10.05 3.02 1.73
N ILE A 122 9.10 3.69 2.37
CA ILE A 122 8.43 4.84 1.73
C ILE A 122 9.50 5.88 1.40
N SER A 123 9.64 6.17 0.11
CA SER A 123 10.63 7.10 -0.43
C SER A 123 9.99 8.35 -1.00
N ARG A 124 8.65 8.37 -1.12
CA ARG A 124 7.88 9.48 -1.67
C ARG A 124 6.53 9.63 -0.96
N VAL A 125 6.16 10.87 -0.67
CA VAL A 125 4.87 11.29 -0.07
C VAL A 125 4.27 12.39 -0.95
#